data_AF-A0A0D7BKW7-F1
#
_entry.id   AF-A0A0D7BKW7-F1
#
_cell.length_a   1.000
_cell.length_b   1.000
_cell.length_c   1.000
_cell.angle_alpha   90.00
_cell.angle_beta   90.00
_cell.angle_gamma   90.00
#
_symmetry.space_group_name_H-M   'P 1'
#
loop_
_entity.id
_entity.type
_entity.pdbx_description
1 polymer ?
#
loop_
_entity_poly.entity_id
_entity_poly.type
_entity_poly.pdbx_seq_one_letter_code
_entity_poly.pdbx_strand_id
1 'polypeptide(L)'
;MEARKSLTSASAPCEVQEIVQYICLPNKFTRTVDCSPLVRLFKVCSGQPAVEITKLASIAEDGQVILPDLLTARLPVGKPYSKVVKHNTAVAETL
;
A
#
# COMPACT_ATOMS: atom_id res chain seq x y z
N MET A 1 23.41 32.91 -12.85
CA MET A 1 23.36 31.48 -13.23
C MET A 1 24.04 30.69 -12.11
N GLU A 2 23.27 30.13 -11.19
CA GLU A 2 23.81 29.17 -10.22
C GLU A 2 23.16 27.81 -10.51
N ALA A 3 23.99 26.90 -10.98
CA ALA A 3 23.62 25.53 -11.28
C ALA A 3 23.17 24.84 -9.98
N ARG A 4 21.89 24.45 -9.93
CA ARG A 4 21.43 23.47 -8.93
C ARG A 4 22.14 22.16 -9.21
N LYS A 5 23.20 21.90 -8.43
CA LYS A 5 23.93 20.64 -8.41
C LYS A 5 22.92 19.53 -8.12
N SER A 6 22.58 18.77 -9.16
CA SER A 6 21.78 17.55 -9.07
C SER A 6 22.50 16.61 -8.11
N LEU A 7 21.94 16.42 -6.92
CA LEU A 7 22.39 15.36 -6.03
C LEU A 7 22.05 14.04 -6.71
N THR A 8 23.10 13.39 -7.18
CA THR A 8 23.18 11.96 -7.48
C THR A 8 22.19 11.17 -6.62
N SER A 9 21.35 10.38 -7.29
CA SER A 9 20.32 9.52 -6.71
C SER A 9 20.92 8.46 -5.78
N ALA A 10 21.27 8.85 -4.55
CA ALA A 10 21.17 7.93 -3.43
C ALA A 10 19.67 7.61 -3.34
N SER A 11 19.28 6.40 -3.70
CA SER A 11 17.90 5.95 -3.61
C SER A 11 17.42 6.25 -2.19
N ALA A 12 16.53 7.23 -2.03
CA ALA A 12 15.97 7.53 -0.73
C ALA A 12 15.46 6.20 -0.13
N PRO A 13 15.78 5.90 1.14
CA PRO A 13 15.42 4.63 1.74
C PRO A 13 13.90 4.47 1.67
N CYS A 14 13.46 3.31 1.21
CA CYS A 14 12.06 2.95 1.32
C CYS A 14 11.77 2.56 2.77
N GLU A 15 10.65 3.01 3.30
CA GLU A 15 10.22 2.71 4.66
C GLU A 15 8.93 1.89 4.63
N VAL A 16 8.76 1.04 5.66
CA VAL A 16 7.49 0.37 5.92
C VAL A 16 6.74 1.20 6.95
N GLN A 17 5.52 1.60 6.59
CA GLN A 17 4.62 2.32 7.48
C GLN A 17 3.38 1.47 7.76
N GLU A 18 2.85 1.62 8.97
CA GLU A 18 1.65 0.93 9.42
C GLU A 18 0.49 1.92 9.55
N ILE A 19 -0.68 1.50 9.08
CA ILE A 19 -1.95 2.16 9.35
C ILE A 19 -2.88 1.13 9.99
N VAL A 20 -3.31 1.39 11.22
CA VAL A 20 -4.35 0.60 11.88
C VAL A 20 -5.71 1.18 11.51
N GLN A 21 -6.51 0.39 10.81
CA GLN A 21 -7.92 0.68 10.57
C GLN A 21 -8.76 -0.14 11.55
N TYR A 22 -10.03 0.22 11.74
CA TYR A 22 -10.96 -0.59 12.52
C TYR A 22 -12.17 -0.95 11.67
N ILE A 23 -12.51 -2.23 11.65
CA ILE A 23 -13.78 -2.70 11.09
C ILE A 23 -14.73 -2.84 12.26
N CYS A 24 -15.81 -2.04 12.25
CA CYS A 24 -16.82 -2.04 13.29
C CYS A 24 -18.11 -2.65 12.76
N LEU A 25 -18.65 -3.64 13.48
CA LEU A 25 -19.90 -4.32 13.14
C LEU A 25 -20.88 -4.24 14.31
N PRO A 26 -22.17 -3.94 14.07
CA PRO A 26 -23.17 -3.94 15.11
C PRO A 26 -23.45 -5.36 15.60
N ASN A 27 -23.37 -5.59 16.91
CA ASN A 27 -23.72 -6.85 17.55
C ASN A 27 -25.20 -6.83 17.96
N LYS A 28 -25.99 -7.66 17.28
CA LYS A 28 -27.45 -7.71 17.48
C LYS A 28 -27.86 -8.34 18.82
N PHE A 29 -27.01 -9.15 19.43
CA PHE A 29 -27.32 -9.87 20.68
C PHE A 29 -27.00 -9.03 21.91
N THR A 30 -25.89 -8.33 21.89
CA THR A 30 -25.40 -7.50 23.02
C THR A 30 -25.80 -6.03 22.88
N ARG A 31 -26.34 -5.62 21.73
CA ARG A 31 -26.60 -4.20 21.37
C ARG A 31 -25.35 -3.31 21.46
N THR A 32 -24.17 -3.90 21.27
CA THR A 32 -22.88 -3.20 21.21
C THR A 32 -22.40 -3.04 19.77
N VAL A 33 -21.31 -2.29 19.58
CA VAL A 33 -20.55 -2.27 18.32
C VAL A 33 -19.23 -2.95 18.60
N ASP A 34 -18.95 -4.02 17.87
CA ASP A 34 -17.72 -4.78 18.01
C ASP A 34 -16.75 -4.29 16.92
N CYS A 35 -15.63 -3.72 17.35
CA CYS A 35 -14.60 -3.20 16.44
C CYS A 35 -13.35 -4.06 16.53
N SER A 36 -12.88 -4.54 15.38
CA SER A 36 -11.63 -5.30 15.28
C SER A 36 -10.58 -4.49 14.53
N PRO A 37 -9.32 -4.44 15.01
CA PRO A 37 -8.25 -3.75 14.31
C PRO A 37 -7.90 -4.49 13.02
N LEU A 38 -7.69 -3.73 11.95
CA LEU A 38 -7.19 -4.16 10.65
C LEU A 38 -5.89 -3.41 10.38
N VAL A 39 -4.78 -4.05 10.71
CA VAL A 39 -3.43 -3.53 10.45
C VAL A 39 -3.16 -3.59 8.95
N ARG A 40 -2.74 -2.47 8.36
CA ARG A 40 -2.34 -2.38 6.95
C ARG A 40 -0.93 -1.82 6.85
N LEU A 41 -0.07 -2.57 6.17
CA LEU A 41 1.33 -2.22 5.96
C LEU A 41 1.51 -1.61 4.58
N PHE A 42 2.30 -0.55 4.49
CA PHE A 42 2.59 0.17 3.25
C PHE A 42 4.09 0.32 3.05
N LYS A 43 4.56 0.07 1.83
CA LYS A 43 5.92 0.42 1.41
C LYS A 43 5.89 1.82 0.82
N VAL A 44 6.66 2.73 1.40
CA VAL A 44 6.75 4.14 1.00
C VAL A 44 8.16 4.42 0.52
N CYS A 45 8.31 4.78 -0.75
CA CYS A 45 9.58 5.17 -1.36
C CYS A 45 9.44 6.60 -1.91
N SER A 46 10.49 7.42 -1.81
CA SER A 46 10.45 8.78 -2.36
C SER A 46 10.20 8.79 -3.87
N GLY A 47 9.30 9.65 -4.32
CA GLY A 47 8.94 9.78 -5.74
C GLY A 47 8.10 8.63 -6.31
N GLN A 48 7.67 7.68 -5.47
CA GLN A 48 6.80 6.57 -5.85
C GLN A 48 5.51 6.59 -5.01
N PRO A 49 4.40 6.05 -5.54
CA PRO A 49 3.18 5.91 -4.76
C PRO A 49 3.40 4.91 -3.62
N ALA A 50 2.76 5.15 -2.49
CA ALA A 50 2.69 4.16 -1.42
C ALA A 50 1.94 2.91 -1.91
N VAL A 51 2.50 1.73 -1.67
CA VAL A 51 1.91 0.45 -2.07
C VAL A 51 1.56 -0.34 -0.83
N GLU A 52 0.32 -0.81 -0.75
CA GLU A 52 -0.10 -1.71 0.32
C GLU A 52 0.57 -3.08 0.14
N ILE A 53 1.25 -3.53 1.17
CA ILE A 53 1.99 -4.79 1.21
C ILE A 53 1.40 -5.79 2.22
N THR A 54 0.31 -5.42 2.93
CA THR A 54 -0.33 -6.24 3.98
C THR A 54 -0.60 -7.69 3.56
N LYS A 55 -1.09 -7.91 2.33
CA LYS A 55 -1.42 -9.26 1.82
C LYS A 55 -0.21 -10.06 1.33
N LEU A 56 0.93 -9.38 1.17
CA LEU A 56 2.14 -9.92 0.56
C LEU A 56 3.26 -10.11 1.58
N ALA A 57 3.21 -9.35 2.65
CA ALA A 57 4.09 -9.47 3.79
C ALA A 57 3.79 -10.77 4.57
N SER A 58 4.81 -11.58 4.78
CA SER A 58 4.77 -12.61 5.82
C SER A 58 5.44 -12.07 7.07
N ILE A 59 4.97 -12.49 8.24
CA ILE A 59 5.57 -12.15 9.52
C ILE A 59 6.34 -13.38 9.99
N ALA A 60 7.64 -13.22 10.21
CA ALA A 60 8.49 -14.26 10.80
C ALA A 60 8.13 -14.49 12.28
N GLU A 61 8.58 -15.58 12.87
CA GLU A 61 8.31 -15.90 14.28
C GLU A 61 8.83 -14.83 15.25
N ASP A 62 9.84 -14.06 14.86
CA ASP A 62 10.43 -12.96 15.64
C ASP A 62 9.71 -11.61 15.44
N GLY A 63 8.62 -11.58 14.68
CA GLY A 63 7.86 -10.37 14.38
C GLY A 63 8.44 -9.52 13.25
N GLN A 64 9.51 -9.95 12.58
CA GLN A 64 10.03 -9.24 11.41
C GLN A 64 9.10 -9.40 10.21
N VAL A 65 8.89 -8.30 9.49
CA VAL A 65 8.11 -8.27 8.25
C VAL A 65 9.01 -8.70 7.09
N ILE A 66 8.75 -9.89 6.54
CA ILE A 66 9.42 -10.41 5.34
C ILE A 66 8.62 -9.97 4.11
N LEU A 67 9.28 -9.24 3.21
CA LEU A 67 8.68 -8.78 1.96
C LEU A 67 9.19 -9.65 0.79
N PRO A 68 8.30 -10.20 -0.04
CA PRO A 68 8.71 -10.93 -1.24
C PRO A 68 9.43 -10.03 -2.24
N ASP A 69 10.38 -10.59 -2.98
CA ASP A 69 11.25 -9.87 -3.93
C ASP A 69 10.48 -9.11 -5.03
N LEU A 70 9.24 -9.52 -5.32
CA LEU A 70 8.32 -8.81 -6.21
C LEU A 70 7.99 -7.39 -5.73
N LEU A 71 8.07 -7.11 -4.43
CA LEU A 71 7.90 -5.77 -3.87
C LEU A 71 9.18 -4.92 -3.95
N THR A 72 10.33 -5.55 -4.18
CA THR A 72 11.57 -4.86 -4.57
C THR A 72 11.64 -4.57 -6.07
N ALA A 73 10.80 -5.21 -6.90
CA ALA A 73 10.65 -4.84 -8.29
C ALA A 73 10.15 -3.40 -8.44
N ARG A 74 10.53 -2.73 -9.54
CA ARG A 74 10.12 -1.34 -9.82
C ARG A 74 8.60 -1.22 -9.76
N LEU A 75 8.11 -0.58 -8.70
CA LEU A 75 6.70 -0.21 -8.57
C LEU A 75 6.34 0.74 -9.73
N PRO A 76 5.12 0.64 -10.27
CA PRO A 76 4.68 1.54 -11.33
C PRO A 76 4.73 2.99 -10.83
N VAL A 77 5.16 3.89 -11.69
CA VAL A 77 5.20 5.32 -11.36
C VAL A 77 3.78 5.78 -11.10
N GLY A 78 3.57 6.36 -9.92
CA GLY A 78 2.30 6.95 -9.53
C GLY A 78 1.92 8.05 -10.50
N LYS A 79 0.71 7.97 -11.06
CA LYS A 79 0.13 9.05 -11.86
C LYS A 79 -0.83 9.85 -10.97
N PRO A 80 -0.91 11.18 -11.12
CA PRO A 80 -1.98 11.96 -10.51
C PRO A 80 -3.34 11.35 -10.83
N TYR A 81 -4.26 11.34 -9.88
CA TYR A 81 -5.60 10.78 -10.09
C TYR A 81 -6.32 11.42 -11.28
N SER A 82 -6.09 12.72 -11.51
CA SER A 82 -6.59 13.46 -12.68
C SER A 82 -6.13 12.90 -14.04
N LYS A 83 -5.09 12.07 -14.08
CA LYS A 83 -4.57 11.40 -15.28
C LYS A 83 -4.93 9.91 -15.35
N VAL A 84 -5.74 9.41 -14.42
CA VAL A 84 -6.21 8.01 -14.42
C VAL A 84 -7.45 7.89 -15.31
N VAL A 85 -7.34 7.11 -16.39
CA VAL A 85 -8.46 6.78 -17.28
C VAL A 85 -8.98 5.40 -16.90
N LYS A 86 -10.26 5.31 -16.51
CA LYS A 86 -10.93 4.03 -16.25
C LYS A 86 -11.52 3.50 -17.54
N HIS A 87 -11.08 2.32 -17.97
CA HIS A 87 -11.73 1.61 -19.07
C HIS A 87 -12.83 0.71 -18.48
N ASN A 88 -14.08 0.96 -18.84
CA ASN A 88 -15.17 0.03 -18.55
C ASN A 88 -15.06 -1.15 -19.54
N THR A 89 -14.32 -2.19 -19.15
CA THR A 89 -14.55 -3.51 -19.76
C THR A 89 -15.81 -4.07 -19.14
N ALA A 90 -16.94 -3.89 -19.82
CA ALA A 90 -18.07 -4.79 -19.64
C ALA A 90 -17.57 -6.19 -20.00
N VAL A 91 -17.36 -7.03 -18.99
CA VAL A 91 -17.18 -8.46 -19.21
C VAL A 91 -18.55 -8.93 -19.70
N ALA A 92 -18.67 -9.19 -20.99
CA ALA A 92 -19.84 -9.85 -21.53
C ALA A 92 -19.96 -11.22 -20.83
N GLU A 93 -20.94 -11.36 -19.96
CA GLU A 93 -21.37 -12.66 -19.44
C GLU A 93 -21.93 -13.44 -20.63
N THR A 94 -21.10 -14.33 -21.20
CA THR A 94 -21.59 -15.35 -22.12
C THR A 94 -22.15 -16.49 -21.28
N LEU A 95 -23.48 -16.62 -21.29
CA LEU A 95 -24.23 -17.80 -20.85
C LEU A 95 -23.87 -19.04 -21.69
#